data_AF-A0A9N8EAE8-F1
#
_entry.id   AF-A0A9N8EAE8-F1
#
_cell.length_a   1.000
_cell.length_b   1.000
_cell.length_c   1.000
_cell.angle_alpha   90.00
_cell.angle_beta   90.00
_cell.angle_gamma   90.00
#
_symmetry.space_group_name_H-M   'P 1'
#
loop_
_entity.id
_entity.type
_entity.pdbx_description
1 polymer ?
#
loop_
_entity_poly.entity_id
_entity_poly.type
_entity_poly.pdbx_seq_one_letter_code
_entity_poly.pdbx_strand_id
1 'polypeptide(L)'
;MSKSDGTSVGTTNTQQASFVKYASLNEKGFFAALQDAGFPDMSRNPLAGFVFQGLVTSTSNNNNNNGGVGVMLDTFEQAIDTAAKTRKLFLCHAITINSTDGDEEEEDATVGLSLKGFQQMGVHFLGMSDDDHNGEAMFPMVRAAIKTVPMANSSSMRSLLVRSMLDAEAFARYNKNKTGFMDESELLAFSFALVILCQVFNDVIAEDNLNEEGLTRKTFSSALKRIGVACLERTLQGQFMDSVYNRTDRDDSGSISFPEFVKAGMSLIYPVTHHSYICTITGYPGWSELAAAPATCETTAQLVQRLSSLNTGDIVLMQDDKGAMGQFINFSLNTPWSHASVVVRRSPLCGQSPHQKTEELLRAYPFRRTAHQFCSPGYCRCFDDTTGDFAPSKLTGLGHVGLLESTGEGIHLYDLAHRLFESGAKPWTSIAIARLHNAPGRDDTERINSFIQSVRGGIYTVAKDEIKAAISYHKRDNSYSNSNDKLQDNDNSQDFPQGARGSDDFCASIVQRFYHHMGWVDQSRPFNSVMPSDFDVFAEAQTARTGLGISIRTCPIELLEEKGWLGTLELVTCPDLNAQLPLKLPKKKK
;
A
#
# COMPACT_ATOMS: atom_id res chain seq x y z
N MET A 1 -10.50 55.88 -19.66
CA MET A 1 -10.37 56.29 -18.24
C MET A 1 -11.03 55.22 -17.40
N SER A 2 -10.19 54.34 -16.87
CA SER A 2 -10.53 53.20 -16.01
C SER A 2 -10.77 53.67 -14.58
N LYS A 3 -11.79 53.11 -13.93
CA LYS A 3 -11.83 52.97 -12.48
C LYS A 3 -11.75 51.48 -12.17
N SER A 4 -10.54 51.09 -11.76
CA SER A 4 -10.28 49.89 -10.97
C SER A 4 -10.73 50.19 -9.54
N ASP A 5 -11.68 49.43 -9.00
CA ASP A 5 -11.94 49.43 -7.56
C ASP A 5 -11.74 48.01 -7.02
N GLY A 6 -10.77 47.92 -6.11
CA GLY A 6 -10.27 46.69 -5.53
C GLY A 6 -11.27 46.03 -4.58
N THR A 7 -11.42 44.73 -4.75
CA THR A 7 -12.07 43.81 -3.81
C THR A 7 -11.03 42.85 -3.23
N SER A 8 -10.03 43.35 -2.49
CA SER A 8 -9.01 42.49 -1.84
C SER A 8 -8.79 42.73 -0.34
N VAL A 9 -9.59 43.56 0.33
CA VAL A 9 -9.35 43.95 1.74
C VAL A 9 -10.23 43.17 2.74
N GLY A 10 -11.29 42.48 2.30
CA GLY A 10 -12.20 41.70 3.17
C GLY A 10 -11.83 40.22 3.36
N THR A 11 -11.08 39.63 2.43
CA THR A 11 -10.77 38.18 2.42
C THR A 11 -9.59 37.84 3.34
N THR A 12 -8.55 38.68 3.41
CA THR A 12 -7.35 38.46 4.22
C THR A 12 -7.62 38.47 5.72
N ASN A 13 -8.46 39.40 6.22
CA ASN A 13 -8.83 39.46 7.64
C ASN A 13 -9.61 38.21 8.11
N THR A 14 -10.41 37.61 7.22
CA THR A 14 -11.21 36.42 7.54
C THR A 14 -10.34 35.15 7.55
N GLN A 15 -9.35 35.05 6.65
CA GLN A 15 -8.40 33.94 6.58
C GLN A 15 -7.44 33.92 7.76
N GLN A 16 -6.89 35.08 8.14
CA GLN A 16 -6.04 35.22 9.32
C GLN A 16 -6.82 34.92 10.61
N ALA A 17 -8.09 35.35 10.70
CA ALA A 17 -8.95 34.99 11.82
C ALA A 17 -9.22 33.48 11.90
N SER A 18 -9.45 32.80 10.77
CA SER A 18 -9.64 31.34 10.73
C SER A 18 -8.36 30.58 11.11
N PHE A 19 -7.19 31.02 10.63
CA PHE A 19 -5.90 30.44 11.02
C PHE A 19 -5.68 30.56 12.53
N VAL A 20 -5.84 31.76 13.10
CA VAL A 20 -5.69 32.00 14.54
C VAL A 20 -6.70 31.18 15.37
N LYS A 21 -7.88 30.91 14.83
CA LYS A 21 -8.97 30.18 15.50
C LYS A 21 -8.76 28.66 15.57
N TYR A 22 -8.20 28.03 14.54
CA TYR A 22 -8.15 26.56 14.43
C TYR A 22 -6.80 25.94 14.13
N ALA A 23 -5.86 26.70 13.55
CA ALA A 23 -4.53 26.20 13.20
C ALA A 23 -3.66 26.07 14.46
N SER A 24 -4.16 25.33 15.45
CA SER A 24 -3.32 24.56 16.35
C SER A 24 -2.54 23.54 15.51
N LEU A 25 -1.36 23.17 15.99
CA LEU A 25 -0.31 22.37 15.34
C LEU A 25 -0.72 20.93 14.95
N ASN A 26 -1.90 20.67 14.41
CA ASN A 26 -2.36 19.33 14.06
C ASN A 26 -3.25 19.30 12.81
N GLU A 27 -3.32 18.12 12.20
CA GLU A 27 -4.02 17.85 10.94
C GLU A 27 -5.49 18.27 10.98
N LYS A 28 -6.20 17.92 12.06
CA LYS A 28 -7.63 18.24 12.23
C LYS A 28 -7.88 19.75 12.26
N GLY A 29 -7.04 20.50 12.96
CA GLY A 29 -7.13 21.96 13.05
C GLY A 29 -6.90 22.64 11.70
N PHE A 30 -5.94 22.14 10.92
CA PHE A 30 -5.67 22.65 9.57
C PHE A 30 -6.87 22.48 8.63
N PHE A 31 -7.46 21.29 8.55
CA PHE A 31 -8.61 21.06 7.68
C PHE A 31 -9.86 21.82 8.14
N ALA A 32 -10.07 21.99 9.45
CA ALA A 32 -11.12 22.85 9.98
C ALA A 32 -10.90 24.33 9.62
N ALA A 33 -9.66 24.82 9.62
CA ALA A 33 -9.34 26.19 9.21
C ALA A 33 -9.64 26.43 7.72
N LEU A 34 -9.33 25.47 6.85
CA LEU A 34 -9.70 25.51 5.43
C LEU A 34 -11.22 25.51 5.24
N GLN A 35 -11.93 24.70 6.04
CA GLN A 35 -13.39 24.66 6.01
C GLN A 35 -14.01 26.00 6.42
N ASP A 36 -13.55 26.61 7.52
CA ASP A 36 -14.00 27.93 7.95
C ASP A 36 -13.58 29.05 6.97
N ALA A 37 -12.55 28.85 6.16
CA ALA A 37 -12.19 29.72 5.05
C ALA A 37 -13.09 29.53 3.81
N GLY A 38 -14.07 28.64 3.87
CA GLY A 38 -15.10 28.43 2.86
C GLY A 38 -14.78 27.31 1.86
N PHE A 39 -13.83 26.42 2.14
CA PHE A 39 -13.50 25.26 1.29
C PHE A 39 -14.16 23.96 1.81
N PRO A 40 -14.34 22.93 0.96
CA PRO A 40 -14.83 21.63 1.41
C PRO A 40 -13.89 20.97 2.43
N ASP A 41 -14.46 20.14 3.31
CA ASP A 41 -13.68 19.36 4.28
C ASP A 41 -12.93 18.21 3.58
N MET A 42 -11.60 18.28 3.59
CA MET A 42 -10.73 17.23 3.04
C MET A 42 -10.20 16.26 4.11
N SER A 43 -10.55 16.43 5.38
CA SER A 43 -10.00 15.63 6.49
C SER A 43 -10.25 14.12 6.37
N ARG A 44 -11.24 13.74 5.55
CA ARG A 44 -11.60 12.33 5.27
C ARG A 44 -11.00 11.80 3.96
N ASN A 45 -10.17 12.58 3.27
CA ASN A 45 -9.50 12.12 2.06
C ASN A 45 -8.34 11.17 2.43
N PRO A 46 -8.11 10.06 1.71
CA PRO A 46 -7.00 9.15 1.98
C PRO A 46 -5.62 9.81 2.01
N LEU A 47 -5.47 10.96 1.34
CA LEU A 47 -4.22 11.72 1.25
C LEU A 47 -4.15 12.91 2.23
N ALA A 48 -5.13 13.08 3.12
CA ALA A 48 -5.17 14.18 4.08
C ALA A 48 -3.89 14.28 4.92
N GLY A 49 -3.43 13.16 5.49
CA GLY A 49 -2.20 13.11 6.27
C GLY A 49 -0.96 13.42 5.44
N PHE A 50 -0.91 12.99 4.17
CA PHE A 50 0.18 13.32 3.25
C PHE A 50 0.23 14.82 2.96
N VAL A 51 -0.91 15.41 2.62
CA VAL A 51 -1.02 16.86 2.34
C VAL A 51 -0.59 17.66 3.55
N PHE A 52 -1.11 17.33 4.73
CA PHE A 52 -0.75 18.03 5.96
C PHE A 52 0.75 17.90 6.26
N GLN A 53 1.31 16.69 6.22
CA GLN A 53 2.72 16.45 6.49
C GLN A 53 3.64 17.15 5.49
N GLY A 54 3.27 17.17 4.20
CA GLY A 54 4.01 17.88 3.17
C GLY A 54 4.09 19.38 3.45
N LEU A 55 2.97 20.00 3.81
CA LEU A 55 2.92 21.43 4.17
C LEU A 55 3.74 21.76 5.43
N VAL A 56 3.71 20.88 6.44
CA VAL A 56 4.56 21.03 7.64
C VAL A 56 6.05 20.91 7.29
N THR A 57 6.41 20.04 6.36
CA THR A 57 7.81 19.80 5.96
C THR A 57 8.35 20.98 5.13
N SER A 58 7.56 21.49 4.17
CA SER A 58 7.90 22.71 3.41
C SER A 58 8.14 23.92 4.30
N THR A 59 7.45 23.97 5.44
CA THR A 59 7.60 25.02 6.46
C THR A 59 8.94 24.93 7.20
N SER A 60 9.41 23.71 7.49
CA SER A 60 10.61 23.46 8.29
C SER A 60 11.91 23.71 7.52
N ASN A 61 11.91 23.57 6.19
CA ASN A 61 13.09 23.83 5.36
C ASN A 61 13.41 25.32 5.21
N ASN A 62 12.43 26.22 5.39
CA ASN A 62 12.65 27.67 5.30
C ASN A 62 13.18 28.31 6.59
N ASN A 63 13.14 27.61 7.72
CA ASN A 63 13.60 28.13 9.01
C ASN A 63 14.46 27.10 9.74
N ASN A 64 15.79 27.30 9.72
CA ASN A 64 16.74 26.54 10.52
C ASN A 64 16.28 26.44 11.99
N ASN A 65 16.18 25.20 12.48
CA ASN A 65 16.28 24.78 13.89
C ASN A 65 15.07 24.84 14.85
N ASN A 66 13.82 25.04 14.43
CA ASN A 66 12.69 24.86 15.35
C ASN A 66 11.73 23.76 14.89
N GLY A 67 11.66 22.68 15.68
CA GLY A 67 10.70 21.57 15.54
C GLY A 67 9.25 21.98 15.78
N GLY A 68 8.74 22.90 14.97
CA GLY A 68 7.35 23.30 14.95
C GLY A 68 6.48 22.16 14.41
N VAL A 69 5.44 21.80 15.17
CA VAL A 69 4.57 20.65 14.90
C VAL A 69 3.42 21.01 13.92
N GLY A 70 3.51 22.09 13.12
CA GLY A 70 2.36 22.56 12.35
C GLY A 70 2.65 23.48 11.16
N VAL A 71 1.60 23.78 10.40
CA VAL A 71 1.63 24.64 9.21
C VAL A 71 1.70 26.11 9.62
N MET A 72 2.68 26.87 9.11
CA MET A 72 2.82 28.31 9.39
C MET A 72 1.84 29.14 8.58
N LEU A 73 1.60 30.39 9.02
CA LEU A 73 0.63 31.29 8.38
C LEU A 73 0.91 31.49 6.89
N ASP A 74 2.15 31.76 6.50
CA ASP A 74 2.51 31.98 5.09
C ASP A 74 2.21 30.75 4.22
N THR A 75 2.48 29.55 4.73
CA THR A 75 2.17 28.29 4.05
C THR A 75 0.67 28.04 3.99
N PHE A 76 -0.08 28.44 5.03
CA PHE A 76 -1.54 28.39 5.02
C PHE A 76 -2.14 29.38 4.01
N GLU A 77 -1.60 30.60 3.90
CA GLU A 77 -2.03 31.59 2.90
C GLU A 77 -1.76 31.09 1.46
N GLN A 78 -0.61 30.43 1.22
CA GLN A 78 -0.32 29.76 -0.05
C GLN A 78 -1.30 28.61 -0.34
N ALA A 79 -1.69 27.84 0.70
CA ALA A 79 -2.67 26.79 0.56
C ALA A 79 -4.05 27.35 0.20
N ILE A 80 -4.44 28.49 0.79
CA ILE A 80 -5.69 29.19 0.46
C ILE A 80 -5.69 29.71 -0.98
N ASP A 81 -4.58 30.32 -1.43
CA ASP A 81 -4.46 30.77 -2.82
C ASP A 81 -4.59 29.59 -3.80
N THR A 82 -3.90 28.48 -3.52
CA THR A 82 -4.03 27.24 -4.29
C THR A 82 -5.49 26.75 -4.30
N ALA A 83 -6.16 26.75 -3.15
CA ALA A 83 -7.55 26.30 -3.05
C ALA A 83 -8.52 27.19 -3.85
N ALA A 84 -8.36 28.51 -3.76
CA ALA A 84 -9.19 29.46 -4.51
C ALA A 84 -9.04 29.29 -6.03
N LYS A 85 -7.78 29.11 -6.46
CA LYS A 85 -7.41 28.84 -7.84
C LYS A 85 -7.98 27.50 -8.34
N THR A 86 -7.84 26.42 -7.57
CA THR A 86 -8.44 25.11 -7.88
C THR A 86 -9.96 25.19 -8.00
N ARG A 87 -10.65 25.84 -7.06
CA ARG A 87 -12.11 26.02 -7.09
C ARG A 87 -12.56 26.73 -8.37
N LYS A 88 -11.87 27.81 -8.77
CA LYS A 88 -12.21 28.53 -10.00
C LYS A 88 -12.17 27.59 -11.21
N LEU A 89 -11.19 26.71 -11.29
CA LEU A 89 -11.10 25.73 -12.37
C LEU A 89 -12.13 24.61 -12.24
N PHE A 90 -12.42 24.14 -11.03
CA PHE A 90 -13.50 23.20 -10.79
C PHE A 90 -14.82 23.73 -11.36
N LEU A 91 -15.19 24.96 -11.03
CA LEU A 91 -16.43 25.59 -11.51
C LEU A 91 -16.46 25.80 -13.04
N CYS A 92 -15.30 25.93 -13.69
CA CYS A 92 -15.22 26.04 -15.15
C CYS A 92 -15.38 24.70 -15.89
N HIS A 93 -15.04 23.58 -15.26
CA HIS A 93 -14.95 22.26 -15.92
C HIS A 93 -15.91 21.21 -15.34
N ALA A 94 -16.46 21.46 -14.15
CA ALA A 94 -17.45 20.59 -13.55
C ALA A 94 -18.75 20.64 -14.36
N ILE A 95 -19.42 19.50 -14.41
CA ILE A 95 -20.72 19.36 -15.05
C ILE A 95 -21.76 19.04 -14.00
N THR A 96 -22.98 19.52 -14.21
CA THR A 96 -24.14 19.15 -13.41
C THR A 96 -24.57 17.74 -13.82
N ILE A 97 -24.62 16.84 -12.84
CA ILE A 97 -25.04 15.46 -13.01
C ILE A 97 -26.51 15.40 -12.59
N ASN A 98 -27.39 15.25 -13.58
CA ASN A 98 -28.77 14.90 -13.32
C ASN A 98 -28.85 13.39 -13.29
N SER A 99 -29.22 12.82 -12.14
CA SER A 99 -29.59 11.41 -12.07
C SER A 99 -30.79 11.19 -13.00
N THR A 100 -30.68 10.21 -13.90
CA THR A 100 -31.74 9.90 -14.88
C THR A 100 -32.47 8.60 -14.58
N ASP A 101 -32.24 7.99 -13.42
CA ASP A 101 -32.83 6.70 -13.07
C ASP A 101 -33.63 6.77 -11.76
N GLY A 102 -34.91 7.14 -11.88
CA GLY A 102 -35.97 6.59 -11.03
C GLY A 102 -36.36 7.37 -9.78
N ASP A 103 -37.60 7.86 -9.82
CA ASP A 103 -38.49 8.29 -8.74
C ASP A 103 -38.32 9.70 -8.17
N GLU A 104 -39.45 10.42 -8.23
CA GLU A 104 -39.67 11.85 -7.98
C GLU A 104 -39.50 12.26 -6.51
N GLU A 105 -38.30 12.16 -5.96
CA GLU A 105 -37.89 12.92 -4.78
C GLU A 105 -36.82 13.94 -5.21
N GLU A 106 -36.84 15.15 -4.65
CA GLU A 106 -35.90 16.24 -4.98
C GLU A 106 -34.44 15.77 -4.86
N GLU A 107 -33.86 15.29 -5.96
CA GLU A 107 -32.46 14.86 -5.99
C GLU A 107 -31.57 16.10 -6.13
N ASP A 108 -30.72 16.32 -5.12
CA ASP A 108 -29.63 17.28 -5.15
C ASP A 108 -28.77 17.02 -6.40
N ALA A 109 -28.86 17.89 -7.39
CA ALA A 109 -28.03 17.83 -8.59
C ALA A 109 -26.56 17.84 -8.17
N THR A 110 -25.86 16.71 -8.37
CA THR A 110 -24.47 16.57 -7.95
C THR A 110 -23.57 17.22 -9.00
N VAL A 111 -22.69 18.11 -8.57
CA VAL A 111 -21.72 18.78 -9.46
C VAL A 111 -20.39 18.05 -9.35
N GLY A 112 -19.84 17.59 -10.48
CA GLY A 112 -18.62 16.79 -10.48
C GLY A 112 -17.80 16.90 -11.75
N LEU A 113 -16.52 16.54 -11.64
CA LEU A 113 -15.55 16.58 -12.73
C LEU A 113 -15.32 15.19 -13.30
N SER A 114 -15.62 14.97 -14.58
CA SER A 114 -15.32 13.70 -15.25
C SER A 114 -13.80 13.50 -15.46
N LEU A 115 -13.35 12.28 -15.75
CA LEU A 115 -11.94 12.00 -16.10
C LEU A 115 -11.44 12.90 -17.24
N LYS A 116 -12.26 13.09 -18.28
CA LYS A 116 -11.92 13.98 -19.40
C LYS A 116 -11.80 15.43 -18.93
N GLY A 117 -12.73 15.88 -18.09
CA GLY A 117 -12.68 17.20 -17.46
C GLY A 117 -11.42 17.38 -16.62
N PHE A 118 -11.04 16.38 -15.82
CA PHE A 118 -9.82 16.37 -15.01
C PHE A 118 -8.55 16.47 -15.87
N GLN A 119 -8.47 15.71 -16.96
CA GLN A 119 -7.34 15.76 -17.90
C GLN A 119 -7.25 17.12 -18.62
N GLN A 120 -8.39 17.66 -19.07
CA GLN A 120 -8.45 18.98 -19.69
C GLN A 120 -8.05 20.08 -18.70
N MET A 121 -8.61 20.01 -17.49
CA MET A 121 -8.27 20.90 -16.39
C MET A 121 -6.77 20.85 -16.11
N GLY A 122 -6.14 19.67 -16.04
CA GLY A 122 -4.70 19.53 -15.83
C GLY A 122 -3.84 20.25 -16.88
N VAL A 123 -4.26 20.22 -18.15
CA VAL A 123 -3.60 20.98 -19.23
C VAL A 123 -3.75 22.49 -19.03
N HIS A 124 -4.94 22.96 -18.63
CA HIS A 124 -5.19 24.37 -18.33
C HIS A 124 -4.48 24.84 -17.05
N PHE A 125 -4.46 24.01 -16.01
CA PHE A 125 -3.78 24.23 -14.71
C PHE A 125 -2.30 24.59 -14.91
N LEU A 126 -1.67 23.93 -15.87
CA LEU A 126 -0.25 24.05 -16.15
C LEU A 126 0.06 25.05 -17.28
N GLY A 127 -0.95 25.72 -17.84
CA GLY A 127 -0.78 26.63 -18.98
C GLY A 127 -0.14 25.95 -20.18
N MET A 128 -0.61 24.73 -20.50
CA MET A 128 -0.08 23.86 -21.55
C MET A 128 -0.99 23.75 -22.78
N SER A 129 -2.14 24.44 -22.81
CA SER A 129 -3.03 24.47 -23.97
C SER A 129 -2.41 25.22 -25.15
N ASP A 130 -2.70 24.76 -26.37
CA ASP A 130 -2.39 25.48 -27.61
C ASP A 130 -3.22 26.76 -27.78
N ASP A 131 -4.35 26.84 -27.08
CA ASP A 131 -5.19 28.04 -27.02
C ASP A 131 -4.54 29.08 -26.12
N ASP A 132 -3.92 30.04 -26.78
CA ASP A 132 -3.08 31.13 -26.26
C ASP A 132 -3.92 32.21 -25.55
N HIS A 133 -4.65 31.83 -24.51
CA HIS A 133 -5.38 32.77 -23.65
C HIS A 133 -4.50 33.35 -22.57
N ASN A 134 -3.42 34.07 -22.92
CA ASN A 134 -2.63 34.94 -22.01
C ASN A 134 -2.37 34.36 -20.59
N GLY A 135 -2.29 33.03 -20.48
CA GLY A 135 -2.73 32.33 -19.27
C GLY A 135 -1.58 32.16 -18.29
N GLU A 136 -1.60 32.95 -17.22
CA GLU A 136 -0.73 32.74 -16.07
C GLU A 136 -0.90 31.28 -15.60
N ALA A 137 0.17 30.48 -15.72
CA ALA A 137 0.13 29.10 -15.29
C ALA A 137 -0.15 29.08 -13.78
N MET A 138 -1.14 28.31 -13.35
CA MET A 138 -1.55 28.27 -11.96
C MET A 138 -0.45 27.71 -11.07
N PHE A 139 0.32 26.76 -11.61
CA PHE A 139 1.56 26.23 -11.02
C PHE A 139 2.75 26.42 -11.96
N PRO A 140 3.39 27.60 -11.96
CA PRO A 140 4.54 27.89 -12.81
C PRO A 140 5.70 26.91 -12.59
N MET A 141 5.89 26.46 -11.34
CA MET A 141 6.93 25.50 -10.95
C MET A 141 6.71 24.11 -11.57
N VAL A 142 5.47 23.61 -11.55
CA VAL A 142 5.12 22.32 -12.18
C VAL A 142 5.29 22.41 -13.69
N ARG A 143 4.87 23.53 -14.28
CA ARG A 143 5.11 23.84 -15.70
C ARG A 143 6.59 23.86 -16.05
N ALA A 144 7.44 24.43 -15.19
CA ALA A 144 8.89 24.46 -15.39
C ALA A 144 9.48 23.03 -15.32
N ALA A 145 9.11 22.24 -14.32
CA ALA A 145 9.57 20.86 -14.16
C ALA A 145 9.15 19.93 -15.31
N ILE A 146 8.00 20.19 -15.96
CA ILE A 146 7.59 19.44 -17.15
C ILE A 146 8.37 19.85 -18.40
N LYS A 147 8.80 21.12 -18.49
CA LYS A 147 9.58 21.62 -19.64
C LYS A 147 11.01 21.07 -19.68
N THR A 148 11.53 20.56 -18.57
CA THR A 148 12.87 19.97 -18.52
C THR A 148 12.90 18.53 -19.04
N VAL A 149 11.78 17.96 -19.47
CA VAL A 149 11.73 16.60 -20.04
C VAL A 149 12.18 16.65 -21.52
N PRO A 150 13.25 15.95 -21.93
CA PRO A 150 13.86 16.03 -23.28
C PRO A 150 12.90 15.85 -24.46
N MET A 151 11.87 15.01 -24.29
CA MET A 151 10.91 14.65 -25.34
C MET A 151 9.71 15.63 -25.43
N ALA A 152 9.66 16.67 -24.59
CA ALA A 152 8.50 17.55 -24.41
C ALA A 152 8.57 18.89 -25.17
N ASN A 153 9.31 18.94 -26.29
CA ASN A 153 9.61 20.21 -26.98
C ASN A 153 8.39 20.90 -27.62
N SER A 154 7.31 20.16 -27.94
CA SER A 154 6.04 20.74 -28.41
C SER A 154 4.99 20.82 -27.30
N SER A 155 4.06 21.77 -27.42
CA SER A 155 2.88 21.90 -26.55
C SER A 155 1.95 20.68 -26.60
N SER A 156 1.80 20.07 -27.78
CA SER A 156 1.04 18.84 -27.95
C SER A 156 1.65 17.66 -27.17
N MET A 157 2.97 17.49 -27.21
CA MET A 157 3.68 16.46 -26.46
C MET A 157 3.63 16.72 -24.94
N ARG A 158 3.72 17.99 -24.51
CA ARG A 158 3.52 18.37 -23.11
C ARG A 158 2.10 18.07 -22.62
N SER A 159 1.09 18.37 -23.43
CA SER A 159 -0.29 18.03 -23.12
C SER A 159 -0.49 16.51 -23.00
N LEU A 160 0.17 15.73 -23.87
CA LEU A 160 0.13 14.27 -23.82
C LEU A 160 0.85 13.72 -22.57
N LEU A 161 1.99 14.30 -22.21
CA LEU A 161 2.72 13.97 -20.99
C LEU A 161 1.90 14.27 -19.72
N VAL A 162 1.24 15.43 -19.68
CA VAL A 162 0.32 15.79 -18.59
C VAL A 162 -0.83 14.79 -18.51
N ARG A 163 -1.43 14.39 -19.63
CA ARG A 163 -2.50 13.38 -19.64
C ARG A 163 -2.01 11.99 -19.21
N SER A 164 -0.77 11.64 -19.52
CA SER A 164 -0.13 10.39 -19.08
C SER A 164 0.16 10.40 -17.57
N MET A 165 0.58 11.55 -17.04
CA MET A 165 0.75 11.77 -15.59
C MET A 165 -0.60 11.80 -14.85
N LEU A 166 -1.62 12.42 -15.47
CA LEU A 166 -2.99 12.58 -14.98
C LEU A 166 -3.92 11.56 -15.61
N ASP A 167 -3.49 10.31 -15.57
CA ASP A 167 -4.21 9.19 -16.14
C ASP A 167 -5.43 8.81 -15.28
N ALA A 168 -6.10 7.73 -15.69
CA ALA A 168 -7.26 7.23 -14.98
C ALA A 168 -6.89 6.72 -13.56
N GLU A 169 -5.63 6.32 -13.32
CA GLU A 169 -5.14 5.95 -12.00
C GLU A 169 -5.02 7.19 -11.10
N ALA A 170 -4.50 8.31 -11.62
CA ALA A 170 -4.49 9.59 -10.93
C ALA A 170 -5.91 10.03 -10.56
N PHE A 171 -6.85 9.98 -11.51
CA PHE A 171 -8.25 10.36 -11.28
C PHE A 171 -8.96 9.48 -10.23
N ALA A 172 -8.82 8.15 -10.36
CA ALA A 172 -9.48 7.19 -9.48
C ALA A 172 -8.97 7.24 -8.02
N ARG A 173 -7.83 7.88 -7.74
CA ARG A 173 -7.33 8.15 -6.36
C ARG A 173 -8.17 9.13 -5.61
N TYR A 174 -8.67 10.12 -6.32
CA TYR A 174 -9.38 11.22 -5.69
C TYR A 174 -10.88 11.00 -5.78
N ASN A 175 -11.40 10.31 -6.81
CA ASN A 175 -12.80 9.88 -6.88
C ASN A 175 -13.14 8.81 -5.82
N LYS A 176 -13.28 9.25 -4.58
CA LYS A 176 -13.50 8.44 -3.38
C LYS A 176 -14.83 7.71 -3.43
N ASN A 177 -15.86 8.38 -3.95
CA ASN A 177 -17.21 7.84 -4.03
C ASN A 177 -17.42 6.89 -5.23
N LYS A 178 -16.39 6.71 -6.08
CA LYS A 178 -16.40 5.86 -7.28
C LYS A 178 -17.57 6.17 -8.24
N THR A 179 -18.07 7.40 -8.23
CA THR A 179 -19.23 7.84 -9.04
C THR A 179 -18.90 8.04 -10.51
N GLY A 180 -17.64 7.89 -10.90
CA GLY A 180 -17.11 8.35 -12.19
C GLY A 180 -16.80 9.86 -12.22
N PHE A 181 -17.09 10.61 -11.15
CA PHE A 181 -16.84 12.04 -11.05
C PHE A 181 -16.02 12.40 -9.81
N MET A 182 -15.16 13.40 -9.94
CA MET A 182 -14.39 13.96 -8.84
C MET A 182 -15.10 15.21 -8.29
N ASP A 183 -15.30 15.29 -6.99
CA ASP A 183 -15.85 16.49 -6.34
C ASP A 183 -14.77 17.57 -6.07
N GLU A 184 -15.19 18.74 -5.59
CA GLU A 184 -14.27 19.85 -5.33
C GLU A 184 -13.23 19.49 -4.24
N SER A 185 -13.63 18.78 -3.18
CA SER A 185 -12.75 18.38 -2.09
C SER A 185 -11.64 17.43 -2.56
N GLU A 186 -12.00 16.51 -3.44
CA GLU A 186 -11.13 15.52 -4.04
C GLU A 186 -10.11 16.20 -4.97
N LEU A 187 -10.56 17.16 -5.77
CA LEU A 187 -9.68 17.93 -6.65
C LEU A 187 -8.72 18.85 -5.87
N LEU A 188 -9.17 19.43 -4.76
CA LEU A 188 -8.32 20.23 -3.88
C LEU A 188 -7.20 19.39 -3.27
N ALA A 189 -7.52 18.20 -2.77
CA ALA A 189 -6.51 17.27 -2.26
C ALA A 189 -5.46 16.90 -3.33
N PHE A 190 -5.90 16.67 -4.56
CA PHE A 190 -5.00 16.43 -5.70
C PHE A 190 -4.08 17.63 -5.97
N SER A 191 -4.64 18.84 -5.98
CA SER A 191 -3.89 20.05 -6.26
C SER A 191 -2.79 20.27 -5.23
N PHE A 192 -3.08 20.09 -3.94
CA PHE A 192 -2.07 20.16 -2.89
C PHE A 192 -0.99 19.10 -3.02
N ALA A 193 -1.40 17.85 -3.28
CA ALA A 193 -0.46 16.75 -3.47
C ALA A 193 0.53 17.05 -4.62
N LEU A 194 0.05 17.58 -5.74
CA LEU A 194 0.88 17.92 -6.89
C LEU A 194 1.88 19.05 -6.58
N VAL A 195 1.46 20.08 -5.84
CA VAL A 195 2.34 21.17 -5.41
C VAL A 195 3.45 20.65 -4.49
N ILE A 196 3.10 19.82 -3.50
CA ILE A 196 4.06 19.22 -2.56
C ILE A 196 5.08 18.36 -3.31
N LEU A 197 4.61 17.49 -4.22
CA LEU A 197 5.50 16.64 -5.02
C LEU A 197 6.46 17.48 -5.88
N CYS A 198 5.96 18.55 -6.51
CA CYS A 198 6.79 19.45 -7.31
C CYS A 198 7.83 20.21 -6.48
N GLN A 199 7.43 20.73 -5.33
CA GLN A 199 8.34 21.42 -4.43
C GLN A 199 9.46 20.48 -3.97
N VAL A 200 9.12 19.28 -3.51
CA VAL A 200 10.12 18.30 -3.07
C VAL A 200 11.07 17.92 -4.20
N PHE A 201 10.56 17.68 -5.41
CA PHE A 201 11.38 17.35 -6.57
C PHE A 201 12.41 18.44 -6.86
N ASN A 202 11.96 19.70 -6.95
CA ASN A 202 12.84 20.84 -7.23
C ASN A 202 13.85 21.10 -6.11
N ASP A 203 13.42 21.04 -4.85
CA ASP A 203 14.27 21.27 -3.69
C ASP A 203 15.41 20.25 -3.64
N VAL A 204 15.11 18.98 -3.90
CA VAL A 204 16.12 17.90 -3.89
C VAL A 204 17.13 18.04 -5.03
N ILE A 205 16.67 18.40 -6.24
CA ILE A 205 17.58 18.64 -7.37
C ILE A 205 18.49 19.84 -7.09
N ALA A 206 17.94 20.93 -6.54
CA ALA A 206 18.69 22.13 -6.21
C ALA A 206 19.75 21.88 -5.12
N GLU A 207 19.42 21.14 -4.06
CA GLU A 207 20.33 20.88 -2.94
C GLU A 207 21.56 20.05 -3.31
N ASP A 208 21.41 19.03 -4.16
CA ASP A 208 22.53 18.20 -4.61
C ASP A 208 23.33 18.86 -5.77
N ASN A 209 23.04 20.13 -6.12
CA ASN A 209 23.59 20.86 -7.27
C ASN A 209 23.56 20.02 -8.56
N LEU A 210 22.48 19.24 -8.74
CA LEU A 210 22.34 18.42 -9.92
C LEU A 210 22.01 19.34 -11.10
N ASN A 211 22.89 19.39 -12.09
CA ASN A 211 22.58 19.91 -13.43
C ASN A 211 21.67 18.93 -14.22
N GLU A 212 21.16 17.89 -13.56
CA GLU A 212 20.45 16.77 -14.17
C GLU A 212 18.93 17.04 -14.19
N GLU A 213 18.27 16.59 -15.25
CA GLU A 213 16.83 16.81 -15.49
C GLU A 213 15.90 15.91 -14.65
N GLY A 214 16.46 15.17 -13.67
CA GLY A 214 15.74 14.15 -12.90
C GLY A 214 16.41 13.78 -11.56
N LEU A 215 15.75 12.91 -10.80
CA LEU A 215 16.24 12.36 -9.54
C LEU A 215 17.10 11.12 -9.80
N THR A 216 18.34 11.13 -9.34
CA THR A 216 19.21 9.95 -9.37
C THR A 216 18.77 8.91 -8.34
N ARG A 217 19.36 7.72 -8.43
CA ARG A 217 19.23 6.68 -7.42
C ARG A 217 19.57 7.18 -6.01
N LYS A 218 20.52 8.10 -5.85
CA LYS A 218 20.86 8.65 -4.53
C LYS A 218 19.77 9.61 -4.04
N THR A 219 19.34 10.53 -4.89
CA THR A 219 18.47 11.64 -4.49
C THR A 219 16.99 11.26 -4.40
N PHE A 220 16.56 10.22 -5.10
CA PHE A 220 15.21 9.70 -5.04
C PHE A 220 14.78 9.25 -3.63
N SER A 221 15.67 8.62 -2.87
CA SER A 221 15.41 8.23 -1.46
C SER A 221 15.12 9.46 -0.57
N SER A 222 15.88 10.55 -0.78
CA SER A 222 15.65 11.82 -0.10
C SER A 222 14.29 12.41 -0.46
N ALA A 223 13.94 12.38 -1.75
CA ALA A 223 12.64 12.85 -2.23
C ALA A 223 11.48 12.06 -1.61
N LEU A 224 11.54 10.72 -1.62
CA LEU A 224 10.53 9.86 -0.97
C LEU A 224 10.36 10.16 0.52
N LYS A 225 11.48 10.35 1.24
CA LYS A 225 11.46 10.70 2.66
C LYS A 225 10.76 12.04 2.92
N ARG A 226 10.99 13.04 2.05
CA ARG A 226 10.40 14.39 2.18
C ARG A 226 8.90 14.41 1.90
N ILE A 227 8.40 13.53 1.04
CA ILE A 227 6.96 13.35 0.79
C ILE A 227 6.29 12.42 1.83
N GLY A 228 6.96 12.13 2.95
CA GLY A 228 6.38 11.33 4.02
C GLY A 228 6.29 9.83 3.75
N VAL A 229 6.86 9.34 2.64
CA VAL A 229 7.11 7.91 2.47
C VAL A 229 8.26 7.52 3.41
N ALA A 230 8.21 6.31 3.99
CA ALA A 230 9.23 5.85 4.92
C ALA A 230 10.65 5.93 4.32
N CYS A 231 11.67 6.02 5.19
CA CYS A 231 13.05 6.09 4.75
C CYS A 231 13.47 4.78 4.07
N LEU A 232 13.52 4.80 2.73
CA LEU A 232 13.81 3.64 1.89
C LEU A 232 15.21 3.07 2.16
N GLU A 233 16.21 3.92 2.37
CA GLU A 233 17.57 3.53 2.77
C GLU A 233 17.63 2.76 4.10
N ARG A 234 16.79 3.13 5.07
CA ARG A 234 16.75 2.46 6.38
C ARG A 234 15.87 1.22 6.36
N THR A 235 14.82 1.24 5.55
CA THR A 235 13.87 0.13 5.46
C THR A 235 14.58 -1.10 4.91
N LEU A 236 14.68 -2.14 5.75
CA LEU A 236 15.48 -3.34 5.49
C LEU A 236 16.92 -3.05 5.03
N GLN A 237 17.51 -1.94 5.48
CA GLN A 237 18.86 -1.53 5.09
C GLN A 237 19.02 -1.30 3.57
N GLY A 238 17.97 -0.79 2.91
CA GLY A 238 18.00 -0.35 1.52
C GLY A 238 17.71 -1.44 0.48
N GLN A 239 17.27 -2.63 0.90
CA GLN A 239 17.01 -3.76 0.00
C GLN A 239 16.02 -3.45 -1.14
N PHE A 240 15.03 -2.60 -0.88
CA PHE A 240 14.03 -2.22 -1.87
C PHE A 240 14.50 -1.10 -2.79
N MET A 241 15.64 -0.45 -2.51
CA MET A 241 16.04 0.78 -3.21
C MET A 241 16.14 0.57 -4.72
N ASP A 242 16.87 -0.46 -5.15
CA ASP A 242 17.04 -0.77 -6.58
C ASP A 242 15.71 -1.17 -7.22
N SER A 243 14.86 -1.89 -6.48
CA SER A 243 13.56 -2.35 -6.99
C SER A 243 12.60 -1.19 -7.24
N VAL A 244 12.45 -0.32 -6.23
CA VAL A 244 11.55 0.84 -6.27
C VAL A 244 12.07 1.88 -7.26
N TYR A 245 13.39 2.11 -7.30
CA TYR A 245 14.02 3.02 -8.26
C TYR A 245 13.80 2.54 -9.70
N ASN A 246 14.24 1.32 -10.05
CA ASN A 246 14.13 0.81 -11.42
C ASN A 246 12.68 0.59 -11.88
N ARG A 247 11.72 0.50 -10.96
CA ARG A 247 10.30 0.47 -11.33
C ARG A 247 9.74 1.87 -11.63
N THR A 248 10.33 2.88 -11.00
CA THR A 248 9.95 4.28 -11.18
C THR A 248 10.58 4.86 -12.44
N ASP A 249 11.86 4.57 -12.68
CA ASP A 249 12.61 4.86 -13.91
C ASP A 249 12.12 3.93 -15.03
N ARG A 250 11.08 4.35 -15.76
CA ARG A 250 10.36 3.51 -16.74
C ARG A 250 11.04 3.46 -18.09
N ASP A 251 11.81 4.48 -18.42
CA ASP A 251 12.56 4.57 -19.67
C ASP A 251 14.00 4.04 -19.54
N ASP A 252 14.37 3.53 -18.36
CA ASP A 252 15.71 3.07 -18.01
C ASP A 252 16.79 4.14 -18.32
N SER A 253 16.42 5.42 -18.22
CA SER A 253 17.33 6.54 -18.50
C SER A 253 18.42 6.69 -17.44
N GLY A 254 18.26 6.04 -16.28
CA GLY A 254 19.12 6.20 -15.13
C GLY A 254 18.77 7.42 -14.28
N SER A 255 17.70 8.15 -14.60
CA SER A 255 17.21 9.31 -13.84
C SER A 255 15.68 9.36 -13.83
N ILE A 256 15.08 9.53 -12.65
CA ILE A 256 13.63 9.63 -12.51
C ILE A 256 13.18 11.04 -12.87
N SER A 257 12.43 11.18 -13.96
CA SER A 257 11.81 12.44 -14.37
C SER A 257 10.70 12.89 -13.41
N PHE A 258 10.32 14.16 -13.46
CA PHE A 258 9.23 14.68 -12.63
C PHE A 258 7.89 13.91 -12.81
N PRO A 259 7.42 13.60 -14.04
CA PRO A 259 6.21 12.81 -14.24
C PRO A 259 6.28 11.41 -13.61
N GLU A 260 7.43 10.75 -13.69
CA GLU A 260 7.66 9.44 -13.07
C GLU A 260 7.65 9.53 -11.54
N PHE A 261 8.29 10.57 -10.99
CA PHE A 261 8.28 10.85 -9.55
C PHE A 261 6.86 11.08 -9.04
N VAL A 262 6.04 11.88 -9.74
CA VAL A 262 4.64 12.12 -9.38
C VAL A 262 3.85 10.83 -9.37
N LYS A 263 3.95 10.04 -10.45
CA LYS A 263 3.22 8.77 -10.57
C LYS A 263 3.63 7.77 -9.49
N ALA A 264 4.93 7.54 -9.30
CA ALA A 264 5.42 6.62 -8.29
C ALA A 264 5.15 7.09 -6.86
N GLY A 265 5.36 8.37 -6.56
CA GLY A 265 5.07 8.98 -5.26
C GLY A 265 3.61 8.79 -4.89
N MET A 266 2.69 9.09 -5.82
CA MET A 266 1.27 8.81 -5.59
C MET A 266 1.00 7.32 -5.36
N SER A 267 1.49 6.41 -6.21
CA SER A 267 1.28 4.96 -6.05
C SER A 267 1.87 4.36 -4.77
N LEU A 268 2.95 4.93 -4.23
CA LEU A 268 3.49 4.54 -2.92
C LEU A 268 2.60 4.99 -1.76
N ILE A 269 1.96 6.16 -1.86
CA ILE A 269 1.12 6.71 -0.79
C ILE A 269 -0.26 6.03 -0.77
N TYR A 270 -0.89 5.83 -1.93
CA TYR A 270 -2.25 5.28 -2.02
C TYR A 270 -2.49 4.48 -3.31
N PRO A 271 -2.16 3.18 -3.39
CA PRO A 271 -2.21 2.41 -4.63
C PRO A 271 -3.64 2.04 -5.04
N VAL A 272 -4.32 2.89 -5.82
CA VAL A 272 -5.71 2.67 -6.24
C VAL A 272 -5.94 1.40 -7.04
N THR A 273 -4.95 0.99 -7.82
CA THR A 273 -5.01 -0.29 -8.54
C THR A 273 -5.22 -1.45 -7.57
N HIS A 274 -4.58 -1.40 -6.40
CA HIS A 274 -4.73 -2.40 -5.35
C HIS A 274 -6.11 -2.33 -4.70
N HIS A 275 -6.60 -1.12 -4.36
CA HIS A 275 -7.95 -0.96 -3.80
C HIS A 275 -9.04 -1.40 -4.78
N SER A 276 -8.93 -1.00 -6.04
CA SER A 276 -9.86 -1.37 -7.10
C SER A 276 -9.87 -2.89 -7.29
N TYR A 277 -8.70 -3.52 -7.27
CA TYR A 277 -8.57 -4.96 -7.33
C TYR A 277 -9.25 -5.66 -6.15
N ILE A 278 -9.00 -5.22 -4.91
CA ILE A 278 -9.61 -5.79 -3.71
C ILE A 278 -11.15 -5.77 -3.80
N CYS A 279 -11.73 -4.72 -4.39
CA CYS A 279 -13.17 -4.63 -4.62
C CYS A 279 -13.72 -5.68 -5.59
N THR A 280 -12.86 -6.30 -6.40
CA THR A 280 -13.26 -7.38 -7.32
C THR A 280 -13.19 -8.77 -6.71
N ILE A 281 -12.60 -8.90 -5.51
CA ILE A 281 -12.44 -10.18 -4.83
C ILE A 281 -13.81 -10.67 -4.32
N THR A 282 -14.04 -11.97 -4.46
CA THR A 282 -15.29 -12.61 -4.01
C THR A 282 -15.50 -12.36 -2.52
N GLY A 283 -16.71 -11.95 -2.16
CA GLY A 283 -17.07 -11.69 -0.76
C GLY A 283 -16.73 -10.28 -0.27
N TYR A 284 -16.31 -9.34 -1.13
CA TYR A 284 -16.25 -7.92 -0.78
C TYR A 284 -17.61 -7.44 -0.23
N PRO A 285 -17.64 -6.68 0.88
CA PRO A 285 -16.51 -6.04 1.59
C PRO A 285 -15.82 -6.88 2.69
N GLY A 286 -16.17 -8.16 2.82
CA GLY A 286 -15.49 -9.15 3.65
C GLY A 286 -16.33 -9.64 4.83
N TRP A 287 -15.81 -10.65 5.54
CA TRP A 287 -16.42 -11.21 6.75
C TRP A 287 -16.34 -10.27 7.96
N SER A 288 -15.53 -9.21 7.94
CA SER A 288 -15.34 -8.28 9.06
C SER A 288 -16.62 -7.58 9.51
N GLU A 289 -17.61 -7.43 8.62
CA GLU A 289 -18.95 -6.94 9.00
C GLU A 289 -19.61 -7.83 10.06
N LEU A 290 -19.36 -9.13 10.02
CA LEU A 290 -19.87 -10.10 11.01
C LEU A 290 -19.17 -9.96 12.37
N ALA A 291 -17.98 -9.35 12.41
CA ALA A 291 -17.20 -9.09 13.61
C ALA A 291 -17.41 -7.67 14.18
N ALA A 292 -18.14 -6.79 13.47
CA ALA A 292 -18.37 -5.40 13.87
C ALA A 292 -19.38 -5.29 15.03
N ALA A 293 -19.21 -4.27 15.88
CA ALA A 293 -20.09 -4.05 17.02
C ALA A 293 -21.33 -3.21 16.65
N PRO A 294 -22.53 -3.52 17.19
CA PRO A 294 -22.83 -4.66 18.07
C PRO A 294 -23.11 -5.94 17.26
N ALA A 295 -22.22 -6.92 17.34
CA ALA A 295 -22.44 -8.24 16.74
C ALA A 295 -23.57 -8.97 17.48
N THR A 296 -24.46 -9.62 16.73
CA THR A 296 -25.50 -10.47 17.32
C THR A 296 -24.94 -11.88 17.56
N CYS A 297 -25.64 -12.70 18.35
CA CYS A 297 -25.27 -14.11 18.51
C CYS A 297 -25.26 -14.85 17.16
N GLU A 298 -26.14 -14.47 16.23
CA GLU A 298 -26.23 -15.07 14.90
C GLU A 298 -25.04 -14.69 14.01
N THR A 299 -24.65 -13.40 13.96
CA THR A 299 -23.48 -12.97 13.16
C THR A 299 -22.18 -13.59 13.69
N THR A 300 -22.06 -13.71 15.01
CA THR A 300 -20.94 -14.41 15.67
C THR A 300 -20.91 -15.88 15.28
N ALA A 301 -22.06 -16.57 15.28
CA ALA A 301 -22.14 -17.98 14.90
C ALA A 301 -21.78 -18.21 13.42
N GLN A 302 -22.20 -17.32 12.52
CA GLN A 302 -21.84 -17.38 11.10
C GLN A 302 -20.33 -17.20 10.89
N LEU A 303 -19.70 -16.25 11.60
CA LEU A 303 -18.25 -16.06 11.56
C LEU A 303 -17.51 -17.31 12.07
N VAL A 304 -17.94 -17.88 13.20
CA VAL A 304 -17.40 -19.12 13.74
C VAL A 304 -17.54 -20.26 12.72
N GLN A 305 -18.70 -20.40 12.07
CA GLN A 305 -18.90 -21.40 11.04
C GLN A 305 -17.92 -21.24 9.86
N ARG A 306 -17.73 -20.00 9.36
CA ARG A 306 -16.78 -19.69 8.29
C ARG A 306 -15.35 -20.07 8.68
N LEU A 307 -14.90 -19.64 9.86
CA LEU A 307 -13.55 -19.94 10.36
C LEU A 307 -13.36 -21.44 10.61
N SER A 308 -14.36 -22.12 11.13
CA SER A 308 -14.33 -23.58 11.35
C SER A 308 -14.27 -24.39 10.05
N SER A 309 -14.65 -23.80 8.91
CA SER A 309 -14.58 -24.44 7.59
C SER A 309 -13.20 -24.39 6.94
N LEU A 310 -12.26 -23.63 7.51
CA LEU A 310 -10.89 -23.52 7.00
C LEU A 310 -10.11 -24.81 7.27
N ASN A 311 -9.30 -25.21 6.31
CA ASN A 311 -8.56 -26.47 6.32
C ASN A 311 -7.06 -26.24 6.26
N THR A 312 -6.28 -27.23 6.75
CA THR A 312 -4.82 -27.17 6.68
C THR A 312 -4.36 -26.93 5.25
N GLY A 313 -3.48 -25.97 5.02
CA GLY A 313 -3.03 -25.61 3.67
C GLY A 313 -3.90 -24.55 2.99
N ASP A 314 -4.98 -24.04 3.59
CA ASP A 314 -5.57 -22.80 3.09
C ASP A 314 -4.58 -21.64 3.34
N ILE A 315 -4.48 -20.69 2.40
CA ILE A 315 -3.54 -19.57 2.49
C ILE A 315 -4.27 -18.32 2.92
N VAL A 316 -3.68 -17.59 3.87
CA VAL A 316 -4.13 -16.25 4.28
C VAL A 316 -3.16 -15.22 3.70
N LEU A 317 -3.65 -14.34 2.84
CA LEU A 317 -2.93 -13.20 2.29
C LEU A 317 -3.31 -11.93 3.04
N MET A 318 -2.32 -11.10 3.34
CA MET A 318 -2.49 -9.90 4.16
C MET A 318 -1.79 -8.69 3.53
N GLN A 319 -2.50 -7.57 3.51
CA GLN A 319 -2.02 -6.28 3.04
C GLN A 319 -1.60 -5.41 4.22
N ASP A 320 -0.39 -4.87 4.12
CA ASP A 320 0.11 -3.74 4.91
C ASP A 320 0.40 -2.57 3.96
N ASP A 321 -0.54 -1.65 3.82
CA ASP A 321 -0.39 -0.42 3.03
C ASP A 321 -0.07 0.82 3.88
N LYS A 322 -0.01 0.66 5.21
CA LYS A 322 0.33 1.73 6.16
C LYS A 322 1.76 1.63 6.67
N GLY A 323 2.32 0.43 6.70
CA GLY A 323 3.70 0.16 7.08
C GLY A 323 4.66 0.32 5.91
N ALA A 324 5.85 0.85 6.21
CA ALA A 324 6.92 1.08 5.25
C ALA A 324 7.27 -0.17 4.42
N MET A 325 7.39 -1.32 5.10
CA MET A 325 7.78 -2.57 4.46
C MET A 325 6.71 -3.04 3.48
N GLY A 326 5.45 -3.06 3.89
CA GLY A 326 4.35 -3.48 3.02
C GLY A 326 4.17 -2.53 1.84
N GLN A 327 4.25 -1.21 2.03
CA GLN A 327 4.23 -0.23 0.94
C GLN A 327 5.29 -0.51 -0.13
N PHE A 328 6.54 -0.77 0.27
CA PHE A 328 7.61 -1.03 -0.69
C PHE A 328 7.52 -2.40 -1.36
N ILE A 329 7.02 -3.43 -0.67
CA ILE A 329 6.75 -4.74 -1.27
C ILE A 329 5.63 -4.62 -2.31
N ASN A 330 4.51 -4.03 -1.90
CA ASN A 330 3.33 -3.84 -2.72
C ASN A 330 3.67 -3.03 -3.97
N PHE A 331 4.39 -1.91 -3.78
CA PHE A 331 4.87 -1.12 -4.90
C PHE A 331 5.92 -1.86 -5.73
N SER A 332 6.85 -2.61 -5.16
CA SER A 332 7.85 -3.33 -5.98
C SER A 332 7.21 -4.39 -6.86
N LEU A 333 6.22 -5.12 -6.34
CA LEU A 333 5.63 -6.29 -6.99
C LEU A 333 4.30 -6.01 -7.72
N ASN A 334 3.72 -4.82 -7.59
CA ASN A 334 2.41 -4.48 -8.15
C ASN A 334 1.28 -5.36 -7.60
N THR A 335 1.25 -5.54 -6.30
CA THR A 335 0.29 -6.40 -5.62
C THR A 335 -0.16 -5.76 -4.31
N PRO A 336 -1.42 -5.94 -3.87
CA PRO A 336 -1.81 -5.59 -2.51
C PRO A 336 -1.16 -6.48 -1.43
N TRP A 337 -0.67 -7.66 -1.79
CA TRP A 337 -0.29 -8.68 -0.82
C TRP A 337 1.17 -8.57 -0.40
N SER A 338 1.39 -8.08 0.82
CA SER A 338 2.72 -7.93 1.42
C SER A 338 3.12 -9.10 2.32
N HIS A 339 2.16 -9.97 2.67
CA HIS A 339 2.37 -11.03 3.64
C HIS A 339 1.49 -12.26 3.37
N ALA A 340 2.01 -13.45 3.67
CA ALA A 340 1.32 -14.73 3.50
C ALA A 340 1.46 -15.61 4.75
N SER A 341 0.48 -16.47 4.98
CA SER A 341 0.48 -17.47 6.05
C SER A 341 -0.33 -18.68 5.64
N VAL A 342 -0.13 -19.80 6.34
CA VAL A 342 -0.88 -21.03 6.06
C VAL A 342 -1.72 -21.42 7.27
N VAL A 343 -2.98 -21.78 7.01
CA VAL A 343 -3.87 -22.35 8.01
C VAL A 343 -3.39 -23.75 8.36
N VAL A 344 -3.39 -24.08 9.65
CA VAL A 344 -3.12 -25.43 10.14
C VAL A 344 -4.19 -25.83 11.14
N ARG A 345 -4.91 -26.92 10.87
CA ARG A 345 -5.84 -27.51 11.83
C ARG A 345 -5.10 -28.43 12.80
N ARG A 346 -5.42 -28.33 14.10
CA ARG A 346 -5.04 -29.21 15.22
C ARG A 346 -3.63 -29.80 15.15
N SER A 347 -2.71 -29.23 15.93
CA SER A 347 -1.42 -29.84 16.22
C SER A 347 -1.19 -29.87 17.74
N PRO A 348 -1.15 -31.04 18.41
CA PRO A 348 -0.68 -31.11 19.79
C PRO A 348 0.83 -30.82 19.81
N LEU A 349 1.23 -29.74 20.45
CA LEU A 349 2.61 -29.24 20.44
C LEU A 349 3.45 -29.95 21.49
N CYS A 350 3.81 -31.20 21.23
CA CYS A 350 4.86 -31.86 22.01
C CYS A 350 6.24 -31.31 21.61
N GLY A 351 6.82 -30.50 22.47
CA GLY A 351 8.27 -30.30 22.56
C GLY A 351 8.61 -29.10 23.44
N GLN A 352 9.38 -29.36 24.51
CA GLN A 352 9.71 -28.39 25.58
C GLN A 352 10.86 -27.44 25.22
N SER A 353 11.51 -27.61 24.07
CA SER A 353 12.76 -26.90 23.75
C SER A 353 12.61 -25.97 22.54
N PRO A 354 13.16 -24.74 22.61
CA PRO A 354 13.37 -23.86 21.45
C PRO A 354 14.10 -24.59 20.32
N HIS A 355 13.84 -24.16 19.09
CA HIS A 355 14.48 -24.74 17.91
C HIS A 355 16.02 -24.62 18.03
N GLN A 356 16.72 -25.76 17.95
CA GLN A 356 18.14 -25.84 18.28
C GLN A 356 19.00 -24.94 17.38
N LYS A 357 18.70 -24.85 16.08
CA LYS A 357 19.42 -23.95 15.16
C LYS A 357 19.19 -22.48 15.51
N THR A 358 18.02 -22.13 16.05
CA THR A 358 17.75 -20.77 16.54
C THR A 358 18.64 -20.44 17.72
N GLU A 359 18.75 -21.35 18.71
CA GLU A 359 19.63 -21.14 19.85
C GLU A 359 21.12 -21.06 19.44
N GLU A 360 21.54 -21.88 18.48
CA GLU A 360 22.88 -21.80 17.88
C GLU A 360 23.11 -20.42 17.22
N LEU A 361 22.14 -19.92 16.44
CA LEU A 361 22.23 -18.62 15.78
C LEU A 361 22.20 -17.46 16.77
N LEU A 362 21.42 -17.55 17.85
CA LEU A 362 21.37 -16.54 18.90
C LEU A 362 22.60 -16.56 19.81
N ARG A 363 23.28 -17.70 19.96
CA ARG A 363 24.60 -17.74 20.59
C ARG A 363 25.65 -17.07 19.70
N ALA A 364 25.59 -17.30 18.38
CA ALA A 364 26.48 -16.66 17.42
C ALA A 364 26.21 -15.14 17.29
N TYR A 365 24.94 -14.73 17.41
CA TYR A 365 24.49 -13.34 17.26
C TYR A 365 23.59 -12.88 18.42
N PRO A 366 24.16 -12.64 19.63
CA PRO A 366 23.37 -12.33 20.83
C PRO A 366 22.47 -11.10 20.72
N PHE A 367 22.86 -10.10 19.92
CA PHE A 367 22.07 -8.87 19.72
C PHE A 367 20.68 -9.15 19.12
N ARG A 368 20.51 -10.25 18.37
CA ARG A 368 19.23 -10.65 17.79
C ARG A 368 18.23 -11.10 18.86
N ARG A 369 18.72 -11.57 20.02
CA ARG A 369 17.86 -12.03 21.13
C ARG A 369 16.98 -10.91 21.68
N THR A 370 17.47 -9.67 21.69
CA THR A 370 16.69 -8.50 22.15
C THR A 370 15.62 -8.07 21.14
N ALA A 371 15.86 -8.32 19.84
CA ALA A 371 14.93 -8.00 18.76
C ALA A 371 13.93 -9.13 18.44
N HIS A 372 14.21 -10.35 18.90
CA HIS A 372 13.42 -11.54 18.62
C HIS A 372 12.50 -11.87 19.79
N GLN A 373 11.19 -11.87 19.55
CA GLN A 373 10.19 -12.25 20.54
C GLN A 373 9.70 -13.67 20.25
N PHE A 374 10.30 -14.66 20.92
CA PHE A 374 10.00 -16.07 20.74
C PHE A 374 8.53 -16.47 20.93
N CYS A 375 7.75 -15.66 21.64
CA CYS A 375 6.31 -15.83 21.78
C CYS A 375 5.69 -14.45 22.06
N SER A 376 4.64 -14.11 21.32
CA SER A 376 3.69 -13.09 21.75
C SER A 376 2.97 -13.53 23.04
N PRO A 377 2.70 -12.65 24.02
CA PRO A 377 2.07 -13.06 25.28
C PRO A 377 0.60 -13.51 25.06
N GLY A 378 0.33 -14.82 25.17
CA GLY A 378 -1.00 -15.37 25.47
C GLY A 378 -1.75 -16.09 24.35
N TYR A 379 -1.32 -16.03 23.08
CA TYR A 379 -2.06 -16.61 21.95
C TYR A 379 -1.19 -17.28 20.87
N CYS A 380 0.13 -17.41 21.08
CA CYS A 380 0.95 -18.41 20.37
C CYS A 380 1.14 -19.61 21.27
N ARG A 381 1.15 -20.79 20.66
CA ARG A 381 1.32 -22.06 21.39
C ARG A 381 2.67 -22.70 21.19
N CYS A 382 3.64 -21.93 20.75
CA CYS A 382 4.93 -22.40 20.29
C CYS A 382 5.65 -23.29 21.34
N PHE A 383 5.32 -23.13 22.64
CA PHE A 383 5.79 -23.95 23.77
C PHE A 383 4.68 -24.42 24.74
N ASP A 384 3.41 -24.43 24.32
CA ASP A 384 2.29 -24.89 25.14
C ASP A 384 2.19 -26.42 25.08
N ASP A 385 2.28 -27.08 26.25
CA ASP A 385 2.21 -28.54 26.39
C ASP A 385 0.77 -29.05 26.59
N THR A 386 -0.22 -28.15 26.69
CA THR A 386 -1.60 -28.52 26.96
C THR A 386 -2.34 -29.00 25.71
N THR A 387 -3.06 -30.12 25.86
CA THR A 387 -4.03 -30.60 24.87
C THR A 387 -5.33 -29.81 25.04
N GLY A 388 -5.65 -28.89 24.13
CA GLY A 388 -6.88 -28.11 24.22
C GLY A 388 -7.05 -27.04 23.14
N ASP A 389 -8.08 -26.21 23.26
CA ASP A 389 -8.32 -25.02 22.43
C ASP A 389 -7.43 -23.85 22.88
N PHE A 390 -6.98 -22.97 21.98
CA PHE A 390 -6.26 -21.74 22.33
C PHE A 390 -7.10 -20.90 23.32
N ALA A 391 -6.56 -20.58 24.50
CA ALA A 391 -7.20 -19.69 25.46
C ALA A 391 -6.60 -18.28 25.28
N PRO A 392 -7.23 -17.37 24.50
CA PRO A 392 -8.27 -16.51 25.06
C PRO A 392 -9.30 -15.97 24.04
N SER A 393 -9.51 -16.60 22.88
CA SER A 393 -10.38 -16.01 21.84
C SER A 393 -11.83 -15.85 22.33
N LYS A 394 -12.43 -14.71 21.99
CA LYS A 394 -13.87 -14.47 22.20
C LYS A 394 -14.74 -15.33 21.28
N LEU A 395 -14.18 -15.78 20.16
CA LEU A 395 -14.81 -16.71 19.22
C LEU A 395 -14.55 -18.15 19.68
N THR A 396 -15.42 -18.65 20.56
CA THR A 396 -15.30 -20.00 21.14
C THR A 396 -15.45 -21.12 20.10
N GLY A 397 -14.80 -22.27 20.33
CA GLY A 397 -14.90 -23.46 19.48
C GLY A 397 -13.94 -23.48 18.28
N LEU A 398 -13.08 -22.46 18.15
CA LEU A 398 -12.09 -22.32 17.07
C LEU A 398 -10.66 -22.64 17.48
N GLY A 399 -10.43 -23.10 18.71
CA GLY A 399 -9.07 -23.34 19.22
C GLY A 399 -8.29 -24.47 18.52
N HIS A 400 -8.91 -25.08 17.52
CA HIS A 400 -8.31 -26.06 16.63
C HIS A 400 -7.83 -25.48 15.29
N VAL A 401 -8.06 -24.19 15.02
CA VAL A 401 -7.67 -23.52 13.78
C VAL A 401 -6.50 -22.58 14.07
N GLY A 402 -5.32 -23.00 13.69
CA GLY A 402 -4.08 -22.24 13.84
C GLY A 402 -3.66 -21.53 12.55
N LEU A 403 -2.84 -20.51 12.71
CA LEU A 403 -2.17 -19.78 11.63
C LEU A 403 -0.66 -19.89 11.80
N LEU A 404 0.00 -20.60 10.88
CA LEU A 404 1.46 -20.68 10.83
C LEU A 404 1.98 -19.47 10.02
N GLU A 405 2.69 -18.58 10.71
CA GLU A 405 3.12 -17.29 10.18
C GLU A 405 4.62 -17.10 10.49
N SER A 406 5.38 -16.55 9.54
CA SER A 406 6.76 -16.09 9.78
C SER A 406 6.82 -14.56 9.78
N THR A 407 7.13 -13.97 10.92
CA THR A 407 7.05 -12.51 11.19
C THR A 407 8.31 -11.98 11.83
N GLY A 408 8.49 -10.67 12.00
CA GLY A 408 9.57 -10.10 12.83
C GLY A 408 9.77 -10.75 14.21
N GLU A 409 8.72 -11.33 14.80
CA GLU A 409 8.78 -12.05 16.07
C GLU A 409 9.37 -13.47 15.93
N GLY A 410 9.39 -14.05 14.74
CA GLY A 410 9.77 -15.43 14.44
C GLY A 410 8.70 -16.21 13.70
N ILE A 411 8.95 -17.52 13.55
CA ILE A 411 8.00 -18.49 13.01
C ILE A 411 7.13 -19.02 14.14
N HIS A 412 5.84 -18.71 14.09
CA HIS A 412 4.90 -18.96 15.17
C HIS A 412 3.63 -19.62 14.66
N LEU A 413 2.99 -20.39 15.54
CA LEU A 413 1.62 -20.89 15.34
C LEU A 413 0.68 -20.13 16.28
N TYR A 414 -0.13 -19.25 15.69
CA TYR A 414 -1.10 -18.42 16.41
C TYR A 414 -2.50 -19.00 16.36
N ASP A 415 -3.33 -18.64 17.33
CA ASP A 415 -4.78 -18.73 17.19
C ASP A 415 -5.22 -17.84 16.01
N LEU A 416 -5.85 -18.43 14.99
CA LEU A 416 -6.25 -17.69 13.79
C LEU A 416 -7.30 -16.61 14.10
N ALA A 417 -8.31 -16.93 14.90
CA ALA A 417 -9.41 -16.03 15.21
C ALA A 417 -8.91 -14.80 15.99
N HIS A 418 -8.13 -15.05 17.04
CA HIS A 418 -7.49 -13.99 17.80
C HIS A 418 -6.54 -13.19 16.90
N ARG A 419 -5.69 -13.84 16.10
CA ARG A 419 -4.70 -13.15 15.27
C ARG A 419 -5.34 -12.22 14.24
N LEU A 420 -6.40 -12.65 13.55
CA LEU A 420 -7.01 -11.87 12.47
C LEU A 420 -8.07 -10.86 12.96
N PHE A 421 -8.81 -11.16 14.04
CA PHE A 421 -9.98 -10.35 14.44
C PHE A 421 -9.87 -9.68 15.82
N GLU A 422 -8.99 -10.15 16.70
CA GLU A 422 -8.92 -9.67 18.10
C GLU A 422 -7.59 -9.00 18.44
N SER A 423 -6.50 -9.41 17.79
CA SER A 423 -5.17 -8.90 18.01
C SER A 423 -5.01 -7.57 17.28
N GLY A 424 -5.12 -6.46 18.00
CA GLY A 424 -4.79 -5.12 17.46
C GLY A 424 -3.29 -4.91 17.19
N ALA A 425 -2.49 -5.98 17.11
CA ALA A 425 -1.03 -5.95 17.12
C ALA A 425 -0.42 -5.67 15.72
N LYS A 426 -1.15 -5.95 14.64
CA LYS A 426 -0.76 -5.56 13.27
C LYS A 426 -1.99 -4.98 12.55
N PRO A 427 -1.95 -3.74 12.06
CA PRO A 427 -3.07 -3.18 11.32
C PRO A 427 -3.01 -3.67 9.88
N TRP A 428 -3.24 -4.97 9.66
CA TRP A 428 -3.53 -5.46 8.32
C TRP A 428 -4.73 -4.69 7.81
N THR A 429 -4.59 -4.03 6.66
CA THR A 429 -5.71 -3.32 6.06
C THR A 429 -6.62 -4.31 5.37
N SER A 430 -6.10 -5.15 4.48
CA SER A 430 -6.93 -6.19 3.84
C SER A 430 -6.43 -7.59 4.14
N ILE A 431 -7.36 -8.53 4.30
CA ILE A 431 -7.07 -9.94 4.50
C ILE A 431 -7.95 -10.75 3.53
N ALA A 432 -7.34 -11.68 2.80
CA ALA A 432 -8.03 -12.59 1.90
C ALA A 432 -7.54 -14.04 2.10
N ILE A 433 -8.37 -15.01 1.72
CA ILE A 433 -8.06 -16.43 1.83
C ILE A 433 -8.14 -17.10 0.47
N ALA A 434 -7.11 -17.85 0.10
CA ALA A 434 -7.15 -18.83 -0.99
C ALA A 434 -7.37 -20.22 -0.40
N ARG A 435 -8.38 -20.95 -0.86
CA ARG A 435 -8.65 -22.31 -0.36
C ARG A 435 -7.90 -23.34 -1.18
N LEU A 436 -7.24 -24.28 -0.51
CA LEU A 436 -6.65 -25.43 -1.17
C LEU A 436 -7.73 -26.50 -1.33
N HIS A 437 -7.94 -27.02 -2.54
CA HIS A 437 -8.96 -28.01 -2.84
C HIS A 437 -8.32 -29.34 -3.19
N ASN A 438 -8.93 -30.45 -2.74
CA ASN A 438 -8.58 -31.82 -3.09
C ASN A 438 -7.11 -32.24 -2.85
N ALA A 439 -6.35 -31.48 -2.05
CA ALA A 439 -4.98 -31.86 -1.75
C ALA A 439 -4.94 -33.09 -0.81
N PRO A 440 -4.15 -34.12 -1.13
CA PRO A 440 -4.06 -35.32 -0.31
C PRO A 440 -3.26 -35.05 0.97
N GLY A 441 -3.57 -35.78 2.06
CA GLY A 441 -2.79 -35.73 3.30
C GLY A 441 -2.93 -34.44 4.12
N ARG A 442 -3.94 -33.59 3.84
CA ARG A 442 -4.22 -32.35 4.62
C ARG A 442 -4.52 -32.60 6.09
N ASP A 443 -4.98 -33.81 6.42
CA ASP A 443 -5.31 -34.23 7.78
C ASP A 443 -4.19 -35.08 8.42
N ASP A 444 -3.05 -35.26 7.72
CA ASP A 444 -1.89 -36.00 8.22
C ASP A 444 -1.20 -35.22 9.35
N THR A 445 -1.72 -35.42 10.57
CA THR A 445 -1.31 -34.68 11.76
C THR A 445 0.16 -34.93 12.11
N GLU A 446 0.69 -36.13 11.89
CA GLU A 446 2.09 -36.44 12.18
C GLU A 446 3.04 -35.67 11.26
N ARG A 447 2.74 -35.66 9.95
CA ARG A 447 3.54 -34.92 8.97
C ARG A 447 3.49 -33.42 9.21
N ILE A 448 2.31 -32.88 9.53
CA ILE A 448 2.12 -31.47 9.90
C ILE A 448 2.94 -31.11 11.14
N ASN A 449 2.83 -31.90 12.20
CA ASN A 449 3.54 -31.68 13.46
C ASN A 449 5.06 -31.73 13.26
N SER A 450 5.54 -32.68 12.46
CA SER A 450 6.95 -32.82 12.13
C SER A 450 7.48 -31.55 11.45
N PHE A 451 6.73 -30.97 10.51
CA PHE A 451 7.10 -29.70 9.90
C PHE A 451 7.14 -28.58 10.92
N ILE A 452 6.07 -28.40 11.69
CA ILE A 452 5.97 -27.31 12.68
C ILE A 452 7.12 -27.41 13.70
N GLN A 453 7.43 -28.59 14.21
CA GLN A 453 8.56 -28.81 15.11
C GLN A 453 9.90 -28.40 14.48
N SER A 454 10.05 -28.62 13.17
CA SER A 454 11.28 -28.28 12.43
C SER A 454 11.47 -26.78 12.15
N VAL A 455 10.43 -25.95 12.31
CA VAL A 455 10.47 -24.52 11.96
C VAL A 455 10.07 -23.58 13.09
N ARG A 456 9.22 -24.00 14.04
CA ARG A 456 8.69 -23.13 15.10
C ARG A 456 9.80 -22.50 15.94
N GLY A 457 9.64 -21.23 16.32
CA GLY A 457 10.70 -20.49 17.00
C GLY A 457 11.95 -20.28 16.13
N GLY A 458 11.87 -20.58 14.83
CA GLY A 458 12.83 -20.16 13.82
C GLY A 458 12.93 -18.64 13.79
N ILE A 459 14.12 -18.15 13.47
CA ILE A 459 14.33 -16.71 13.33
C ILE A 459 13.72 -16.27 12.02
N TYR A 460 12.90 -15.24 12.09
CA TYR A 460 12.51 -14.52 10.90
C TYR A 460 13.70 -13.75 10.36
N THR A 461 14.19 -14.23 9.24
CA THR A 461 15.35 -13.69 8.59
C THR A 461 14.87 -12.90 7.38
N VAL A 462 15.03 -11.58 7.49
CA VAL A 462 14.99 -10.68 6.35
C VAL A 462 16.41 -10.54 5.81
N ALA A 463 17.05 -11.68 5.53
CA ALA A 463 18.38 -11.69 4.97
C ALA A 463 18.36 -10.86 3.68
N LYS A 464 19.35 -9.98 3.54
CA LYS A 464 19.30 -8.90 2.54
C LYS A 464 19.12 -9.38 1.11
N ASP A 465 19.65 -10.56 0.85
CA ASP A 465 19.75 -11.09 -0.48
C ASP A 465 18.48 -11.84 -0.91
N GLU A 466 17.61 -12.22 0.02
CA GLU A 466 16.46 -13.10 -0.26
C GLU A 466 15.26 -12.35 -0.79
N ILE A 467 14.84 -11.26 -0.13
CA ILE A 467 13.78 -10.40 -0.69
C ILE A 467 14.24 -9.80 -2.02
N LYS A 468 15.53 -9.44 -2.12
CA LYS A 468 16.12 -8.99 -3.39
C LYS A 468 16.08 -10.09 -4.45
N ALA A 469 16.36 -11.35 -4.09
CA ALA A 469 16.29 -12.49 -5.00
C ALA A 469 14.86 -12.78 -5.45
N ALA A 470 13.89 -12.75 -4.54
CA ALA A 470 12.47 -12.94 -4.87
C ALA A 470 11.97 -11.87 -5.85
N ILE A 471 12.24 -10.60 -5.56
CA ILE A 471 11.90 -9.49 -6.46
C ILE A 471 12.60 -9.64 -7.81
N SER A 472 13.88 -10.03 -7.82
CA SER A 472 14.64 -10.22 -9.06
C SER A 472 14.12 -11.40 -9.89
N TYR A 473 13.67 -12.49 -9.24
CA TYR A 473 13.05 -13.62 -9.91
C TYR A 473 11.81 -13.17 -10.70
N HIS A 474 10.92 -12.42 -10.04
CA HIS A 474 9.76 -11.87 -10.71
C HIS A 474 10.16 -11.04 -11.93
N LYS A 475 11.18 -10.17 -11.83
CA LYS A 475 11.66 -9.33 -12.95
C LYS A 475 12.07 -10.15 -14.19
N ARG A 476 12.68 -11.33 -14.04
CA ARG A 476 13.17 -12.18 -15.15
C ARG A 476 12.07 -12.79 -16.02
N ASP A 477 10.91 -13.12 -15.46
CA ASP A 477 9.78 -13.68 -16.24
C ASP A 477 9.19 -12.66 -17.24
N ASN A 478 9.42 -11.37 -17.04
CA ASN A 478 8.96 -10.30 -17.95
C ASN A 478 9.83 -10.16 -19.20
N SER A 479 11.14 -10.43 -19.10
CA SER A 479 12.07 -10.30 -20.24
C SER A 479 11.82 -11.36 -21.33
N TYR A 480 11.26 -12.52 -20.96
CA TYR A 480 10.93 -13.58 -21.90
C TYR A 480 9.59 -13.39 -22.63
N SER A 481 8.69 -12.57 -22.11
CA SER A 481 7.35 -12.36 -22.71
C SER A 481 7.29 -11.21 -23.73
N ASN A 482 8.31 -10.34 -23.79
CA ASN A 482 8.33 -9.18 -24.69
C ASN A 482 9.50 -9.12 -25.69
N SER A 483 10.37 -10.13 -25.75
CA SER A 483 11.50 -10.13 -26.69
C SER A 483 11.33 -11.20 -27.78
N ASN A 484 10.87 -10.75 -28.95
CA ASN A 484 11.11 -11.46 -30.21
C ASN A 484 12.55 -11.24 -30.72
N ASP A 485 13.40 -10.58 -29.93
CA ASP A 485 14.82 -10.43 -30.24
C ASP A 485 15.62 -11.57 -29.64
N LYS A 486 16.06 -12.46 -30.53
CA LYS A 486 17.19 -13.35 -30.30
C LYS A 486 18.46 -12.52 -30.09
N LEU A 487 18.64 -11.96 -28.90
CA LEU A 487 19.95 -11.53 -28.44
C LEU A 487 20.63 -12.73 -27.79
N GLN A 488 21.58 -13.28 -28.55
CA GLN A 488 22.65 -14.14 -28.07
C GLN A 488 23.48 -13.36 -27.04
N ASP A 489 23.07 -13.35 -25.78
CA ASP A 489 23.97 -12.99 -24.70
C ASP A 489 24.52 -14.26 -24.04
N ASN A 490 25.79 -14.48 -24.35
CA ASN A 490 26.71 -15.37 -23.64
C ASN A 490 26.95 -14.85 -22.21
N ASP A 491 25.93 -14.93 -21.35
CA ASP A 491 26.13 -14.81 -19.90
C ASP A 491 25.57 -16.06 -19.22
N ASN A 492 26.29 -17.17 -19.43
CA ASN A 492 26.20 -18.34 -18.58
C ASN A 492 26.49 -17.89 -17.13
N SER A 493 25.53 -18.08 -16.23
CA SER A 493 25.65 -17.92 -14.77
C SER A 493 25.62 -16.48 -14.20
N GLN A 494 24.50 -15.77 -14.32
CA GLN A 494 24.12 -14.87 -13.21
C GLN A 494 23.50 -15.71 -12.08
N ASP A 495 24.39 -16.33 -11.32
CA ASP A 495 24.14 -16.94 -10.02
C ASP A 495 23.11 -16.09 -9.25
N PHE A 496 22.02 -16.71 -8.80
CA PHE A 496 21.25 -16.12 -7.70
C PHE A 496 22.26 -15.76 -6.61
N PRO A 497 22.22 -14.54 -6.03
CA PRO A 497 23.16 -14.18 -4.98
C PRO A 497 23.19 -15.33 -3.97
N GLN A 498 24.39 -15.84 -3.68
CA GLN A 498 24.62 -16.91 -2.72
C GLN A 498 24.30 -16.42 -1.28
N GLY A 499 23.08 -15.93 -1.05
CA GLY A 499 22.42 -16.06 0.23
C GLY A 499 22.15 -17.55 0.40
N ALA A 500 22.73 -18.13 1.45
CA ALA A 500 22.75 -19.57 1.69
C ALA A 500 21.44 -20.25 1.26
N ARG A 501 21.55 -21.18 0.30
CA ARG A 501 20.44 -22.04 -0.15
C ARG A 501 19.62 -22.51 1.07
N GLY A 502 18.45 -21.92 1.29
CA GLY A 502 17.41 -22.44 2.16
C GLY A 502 17.68 -22.43 3.67
N SER A 503 18.41 -21.46 4.24
CA SER A 503 18.51 -21.35 5.71
C SER A 503 17.46 -20.46 6.36
N ASP A 504 16.81 -19.58 5.59
CA ASP A 504 16.08 -18.43 6.12
C ASP A 504 14.60 -18.39 5.65
N ASP A 505 13.69 -18.11 6.58
CA ASP A 505 12.25 -18.32 6.44
C ASP A 505 11.48 -16.99 6.53
N PHE A 506 11.24 -16.33 5.41
CA PHE A 506 10.25 -15.25 5.33
C PHE A 506 8.85 -15.79 5.00
N CYS A 507 7.84 -14.92 5.13
CA CYS A 507 6.42 -15.33 5.16
C CYS A 507 5.93 -16.22 4.00
N ALA A 508 6.29 -15.92 2.75
CA ALA A 508 5.89 -16.76 1.61
C ALA A 508 6.78 -18.00 1.45
N SER A 509 8.08 -17.89 1.78
CA SER A 509 9.01 -19.03 1.78
C SER A 509 8.55 -20.13 2.74
N ILE A 510 8.10 -19.80 3.95
CA ILE A 510 7.62 -20.80 4.91
C ILE A 510 6.36 -21.52 4.41
N VAL A 511 5.46 -20.82 3.71
CA VAL A 511 4.27 -21.41 3.08
C VAL A 511 4.68 -22.38 1.98
N GLN A 512 5.59 -21.97 1.09
CA GLN A 512 6.09 -22.84 0.03
C GLN A 512 6.80 -24.09 0.60
N ARG A 513 7.60 -23.93 1.65
CA ARG A 513 8.25 -25.04 2.35
C ARG A 513 7.24 -25.99 2.97
N PHE A 514 6.15 -25.48 3.53
CA PHE A 514 5.05 -26.30 4.04
C PHE A 514 4.44 -27.13 2.91
N TYR A 515 4.11 -26.50 1.77
CA TYR A 515 3.55 -27.18 0.60
C TYR A 515 4.49 -28.26 0.06
N HIS A 516 5.79 -27.97 -0.01
CA HIS A 516 6.80 -28.92 -0.43
C HIS A 516 6.91 -30.08 0.56
N HIS A 517 6.93 -29.79 1.86
CA HIS A 517 6.95 -30.81 2.91
C HIS A 517 5.72 -31.71 2.87
N MET A 518 4.55 -31.17 2.52
CA MET A 518 3.32 -31.93 2.30
C MET A 518 3.30 -32.70 0.95
N GLY A 519 4.28 -32.45 0.07
CA GLY A 519 4.40 -33.09 -1.23
C GLY A 519 3.39 -32.59 -2.25
N TRP A 520 2.94 -31.33 -2.09
CA TRP A 520 2.00 -30.69 -3.02
C TRP A 520 2.70 -29.90 -4.13
N VAL A 521 3.93 -29.47 -3.89
CA VAL A 521 4.81 -28.79 -4.85
C VAL A 521 6.17 -29.48 -4.87
N ASP A 522 6.93 -29.32 -5.95
CA ASP A 522 8.30 -29.82 -6.04
C ASP A 522 9.35 -28.77 -5.63
N GLN A 523 10.62 -29.07 -5.90
CA GLN A 523 11.77 -28.18 -5.67
C GLN A 523 12.23 -27.44 -6.92
N SER A 524 11.43 -27.43 -7.99
CA SER A 524 11.80 -26.74 -9.24
C SER A 524 11.98 -25.23 -9.03
N ARG A 525 11.18 -24.65 -8.13
CA ARG A 525 11.24 -23.25 -7.73
C ARG A 525 11.94 -23.07 -6.38
N PRO A 526 13.00 -22.23 -6.28
CA PRO A 526 13.62 -21.92 -5.00
C PRO A 526 12.62 -21.30 -4.01
N PHE A 527 12.59 -21.76 -2.76
CA PHE A 527 11.65 -21.26 -1.75
C PHE A 527 11.74 -19.74 -1.50
N ASN A 528 12.96 -19.22 -1.54
CA ASN A 528 13.23 -17.79 -1.38
C ASN A 528 12.90 -16.94 -2.63
N SER A 529 12.38 -17.55 -3.70
CA SER A 529 11.88 -16.84 -4.89
C SER A 529 10.38 -16.56 -4.84
N VAL A 530 9.67 -17.11 -3.85
CA VAL A 530 8.20 -17.01 -3.74
C VAL A 530 7.80 -15.76 -2.98
N MET A 531 6.82 -15.02 -3.50
CA MET A 531 6.22 -13.86 -2.84
C MET A 531 4.74 -14.13 -2.50
N PRO A 532 4.14 -13.38 -1.56
CA PRO A 532 2.73 -13.57 -1.19
C PRO A 532 1.76 -13.53 -2.37
N SER A 533 2.03 -12.69 -3.37
CA SER A 533 1.26 -12.59 -4.62
C SER A 533 1.19 -13.88 -5.42
N ASP A 534 2.06 -14.85 -5.18
CA ASP A 534 2.11 -16.09 -5.97
C ASP A 534 1.05 -17.10 -5.54
N PHE A 535 0.45 -16.89 -4.37
CA PHE A 535 -0.71 -17.66 -3.90
C PHE A 535 -2.04 -17.00 -4.30
N ASP A 536 -1.99 -15.85 -4.98
CA ASP A 536 -3.15 -15.21 -5.57
C ASP A 536 -3.47 -15.85 -6.93
N VAL A 537 -4.22 -16.94 -6.89
CA VAL A 537 -4.62 -17.67 -8.11
C VAL A 537 -5.83 -16.99 -8.71
N PHE A 538 -5.57 -16.06 -9.63
CA PHE A 538 -6.61 -15.47 -10.47
C PHE A 538 -7.12 -16.53 -11.45
N ALA A 539 -8.43 -16.74 -11.53
CA ALA A 539 -9.00 -17.63 -12.53
C ALA A 539 -8.63 -17.12 -13.92
N GLU A 540 -7.91 -17.94 -14.69
CA GLU A 540 -7.62 -17.69 -16.11
C GLU A 540 -8.91 -17.26 -16.83
N ALA A 541 -8.81 -16.19 -17.64
CA ALA A 541 -9.85 -15.63 -18.51
C ALA A 541 -10.82 -14.56 -17.97
N GLN A 542 -10.58 -13.99 -16.80
CA GLN A 542 -10.86 -12.56 -16.63
C GLN A 542 -9.53 -11.88 -16.45
N THR A 543 -9.02 -11.25 -17.51
CA THR A 543 -8.24 -10.05 -17.24
C THR A 543 -9.20 -9.19 -16.44
N ALA A 544 -8.99 -9.05 -15.13
CA ALA A 544 -9.36 -7.82 -14.47
C ALA A 544 -8.50 -6.75 -15.14
N ARG A 545 -8.88 -6.39 -16.38
CA ARG A 545 -8.90 -5.00 -16.78
C ARG A 545 -9.75 -4.37 -15.69
N THR A 546 -9.07 -3.98 -14.62
CA THR A 546 -9.40 -2.73 -13.96
C THR A 546 -9.80 -1.78 -15.10
N GLY A 547 -10.83 -0.93 -14.95
CA GLY A 547 -11.17 0.04 -16.01
C GLY A 547 -9.97 0.90 -16.48
N LEU A 548 -8.82 0.77 -15.80
CA LEU A 548 -7.50 1.36 -15.96
C LEU A 548 -6.50 0.52 -16.79
N GLY A 549 -6.79 -0.74 -17.15
CA GLY A 549 -5.91 -1.59 -17.98
C GLY A 549 -4.63 -2.09 -17.31
N ILE A 550 -4.54 -2.10 -15.98
CA ILE A 550 -3.35 -2.50 -15.22
C ILE A 550 -3.53 -3.91 -14.67
N SER A 551 -2.64 -4.84 -15.07
CA SER A 551 -2.58 -6.21 -14.56
C SER A 551 -1.76 -6.27 -13.26
N ILE A 552 -2.29 -6.96 -12.24
CA ILE A 552 -1.47 -7.40 -11.11
C ILE A 552 -0.49 -8.45 -11.61
N ARG A 553 0.71 -8.45 -11.02
CA ARG A 553 1.75 -9.41 -11.35
C ARG A 553 1.62 -10.61 -10.42
N THR A 554 1.49 -11.80 -11.00
CA THR A 554 1.47 -13.07 -10.26
C THR A 554 2.40 -14.06 -10.96
N CYS A 555 3.28 -14.73 -10.22
CA CYS A 555 3.97 -15.94 -10.69
C CYS A 555 3.38 -17.11 -9.89
N PRO A 556 2.21 -17.63 -10.31
CA PRO A 556 1.40 -18.50 -9.48
C PRO A 556 2.16 -19.75 -9.02
N ILE A 557 1.86 -20.22 -7.81
CA ILE A 557 2.38 -21.50 -7.33
C ILE A 557 1.74 -22.65 -8.11
N GLU A 558 2.58 -23.42 -8.78
CA GLU A 558 2.19 -24.63 -9.48
C GLU A 558 2.17 -25.82 -8.52
N LEU A 559 0.98 -26.40 -8.34
CA LEU A 559 0.81 -27.65 -7.61
C LEU A 559 1.10 -28.82 -8.54
N LEU A 560 1.69 -29.88 -8.00
CA LEU A 560 1.92 -31.13 -8.72
C LEU A 560 0.60 -31.75 -9.17
N GLU A 561 0.64 -32.48 -10.29
CA GLU A 561 -0.52 -33.19 -10.81
C GLU A 561 -1.17 -34.06 -9.73
N GLU A 562 -2.50 -34.02 -9.65
CA GLU A 562 -3.30 -34.71 -8.63
C GLU A 562 -3.04 -34.29 -7.16
N LYS A 563 -2.29 -33.20 -6.91
CA LYS A 563 -2.05 -32.67 -5.54
C LYS A 563 -2.97 -31.53 -5.15
N GLY A 564 -4.08 -31.37 -5.87
CA GLY A 564 -5.09 -30.37 -5.61
C GLY A 564 -4.92 -29.11 -6.45
N TRP A 565 -5.68 -28.08 -6.10
CA TRP A 565 -5.62 -26.76 -6.73
C TRP A 565 -5.96 -25.66 -5.72
N LEU A 566 -5.37 -24.47 -5.90
CA LEU A 566 -5.71 -23.29 -5.11
C LEU A 566 -6.87 -22.55 -5.77
N GLY A 567 -7.92 -22.27 -5.01
CA GLY A 567 -9.07 -21.52 -5.48
C GLY A 567 -8.87 -20.01 -5.46
N THR A 568 -9.84 -19.31 -6.04
CA THR A 568 -9.86 -17.84 -6.07
C THR A 568 -9.95 -17.27 -4.65
N LEU A 569 -9.48 -16.04 -4.49
CA LEU A 569 -9.50 -15.35 -3.20
C LEU A 569 -10.94 -15.07 -2.72
N GLU A 570 -11.16 -15.31 -1.43
CA GLU A 570 -12.31 -14.88 -0.64
C GLU A 570 -11.86 -13.77 0.32
N LEU A 571 -12.50 -12.60 0.28
CA LEU A 571 -12.15 -11.48 1.12
C LEU A 571 -12.66 -11.67 2.55
N VAL A 572 -11.78 -11.47 3.54
CA VAL A 572 -12.08 -11.65 4.96
C VAL A 572 -12.25 -10.31 5.67
N THR A 573 -11.34 -9.35 5.45
CA THR A 573 -11.44 -8.02 6.04
C THR A 573 -11.06 -6.95 5.04
N CYS A 574 -11.78 -5.83 5.04
CA CYS A 574 -11.40 -4.62 4.34
C CYS A 574 -11.91 -3.35 5.08
N PRO A 575 -11.06 -2.33 5.32
CA PRO A 575 -11.39 -1.13 6.11
C PRO A 575 -12.25 -0.12 5.38
N ASP A 576 -12.57 -0.34 4.09
CA ASP A 576 -13.49 0.50 3.30
C ASP A 576 -14.85 0.70 4.00
N LEU A 577 -15.17 -0.10 5.01
CA LEU A 577 -16.38 -0.02 5.84
C LEU A 577 -16.24 0.73 7.18
N ASN A 578 -15.18 1.51 7.42
CA ASN A 578 -14.96 2.16 8.74
C ASN A 578 -14.94 1.18 9.93
N ALA A 579 -14.66 -0.11 9.71
CA ALA A 579 -14.49 -1.08 10.78
C ALA A 579 -13.12 -0.89 11.46
N GLN A 580 -12.99 0.14 12.30
CA GLN A 580 -11.95 0.15 13.33
C GLN A 580 -12.34 -0.90 14.36
N LEU A 581 -11.65 -2.05 14.37
CA LEU A 581 -11.76 -3.02 15.45
C LEU A 581 -11.38 -2.32 16.78
N PRO A 582 -12.32 -2.14 17.72
CA PRO A 582 -12.01 -1.47 18.98
C PRO A 582 -11.76 -2.54 20.04
N LEU A 583 -10.52 -2.97 20.23
CA LEU A 583 -10.13 -3.62 21.48
C LEU A 583 -8.83 -3.01 22.01
N LYS A 584 -8.97 -1.85 22.66
CA LYS A 584 -8.02 -1.46 23.70
C LYS A 584 -8.04 -2.57 24.76
N LEU A 585 -6.97 -3.33 24.85
CA LEU A 585 -6.72 -4.16 26.02
C LEU A 585 -6.82 -3.27 27.28
N PRO A 586 -7.52 -3.71 28.34
CA PRO A 586 -7.58 -2.94 29.58
C PRO A 586 -6.15 -2.66 30.04
N LYS A 587 -5.81 -1.38 30.20
CA LYS A 587 -4.55 -0.98 30.84
C LYS A 587 -4.51 -1.68 32.20
N LYS A 588 -3.46 -2.46 32.46
CA LYS A 588 -3.16 -2.93 33.82
C LYS A 588 -3.22 -1.68 34.72
N LYS A 589 -4.11 -1.69 35.72
CA LYS A 589 -4.08 -0.69 36.79
C LYS A 589 -2.67 -0.72 37.36
N LYS A 590 -1.99 0.43 37.30
CA LYS A 590 -0.71 0.62 37.97
C LYS A 590 -0.88 0.47 39.47
#